data_AF-R1HKP2-F1
#
_entry.id   AF-R1HKP2-F1
#
_cell.length_a   1.000
_cell.length_b   1.000
_cell.length_c   1.000
_cell.angle_alpha   90.00
_cell.angle_beta   90.00
_cell.angle_gamma   90.00
#
_symmetry.space_group_name_H-M   'P 1'
#
loop_
_entity.id
_entity.type
_entity.pdbx_description
1 polymer ?
#
loop_
_entity_poly.entity_id
_entity_poly.type
_entity_poly.pdbx_seq_one_letter_code
_entity_poly.pdbx_strand_id
1 'polypeptide(L)'
;AEPPTWPPPGARPLDTAAFYDRLAERGYHYGPAFQGLTAAWSTDDGVHAEITLPSAAGDGRFGIHPALLDAALHTNAFAPAPPATPHLPFAWTGVTLHAGGATTLRVHLVPAGPATLALYATDTTGRPVLTVDSLTLRPVDPGALRRGIDDLVYRIGWTPVTPPEPVADPAQWTVLDLTGSPAGPGQARAVTATVLARVQDWLDEPQADAARFVVLTRGAVAVGDSAELTDPAAAAVWGLVRSAQSEEPDRIVLIDLDGEPASRAAVTAVVASGEPQAAVRGGAVTVPRLARRPAGAEIPGRPLDPAGTVLVTGGTGALGALVARHLAAEHGVRHLLLAGRRGPDADGAAELVTDLAAHGARATVVACDVADRGALEDLLARIPAEHPLTAVVHAAGVLDDGVVPALNAARLDTVFRPKADAAWHLHELTRERDLAAFVLFSSAAGTVGSPGQAGYAAANAFLDGLAHVRRAQGLPAVALAWGAWQAGGTAGMADRLGDADRERLARRGFRALSEEDGLALFDAGLRSADAVLVPMNLDRPAGEAVPPLLRALAR
;
A
#
# COMPACT_ATOMS: atom_id res chain seq x y z
N ALA A 1 6.87 57.49 -1.97
CA ALA A 1 6.61 57.39 -3.41
C ALA A 1 5.13 57.08 -3.58
N GLU A 2 4.45 57.74 -4.52
CA GLU A 2 3.09 57.32 -4.91
C GLU A 2 3.12 55.85 -5.34
N PRO A 3 2.09 55.05 -5.01
CA PRO A 3 2.03 53.67 -5.46
C PRO A 3 2.02 53.65 -7.00
N PRO A 4 2.75 52.73 -7.64
CA PRO A 4 2.75 52.61 -9.10
C PRO A 4 1.31 52.45 -9.61
N THR A 5 0.98 53.12 -10.72
CA THR A 5 -0.34 53.02 -11.35
C THR A 5 -0.61 51.58 -11.78
N TRP A 6 -1.76 51.05 -11.36
CA TRP A 6 -2.16 49.66 -11.61
C TRP A 6 -3.60 49.60 -12.17
N PRO A 7 -3.84 48.85 -13.26
CA PRO A 7 -2.85 48.16 -14.09
C PRO A 7 -1.88 49.14 -14.77
N PRO A 8 -0.71 48.69 -15.25
CA PRO A 8 0.25 49.56 -15.91
C PRO A 8 -0.37 50.35 -17.07
N PRO A 9 -0.01 51.63 -17.27
CA PRO A 9 -0.49 52.40 -18.42
C PRO A 9 -0.20 51.68 -19.75
N GLY A 10 -1.21 51.54 -20.60
CA GLY A 10 -1.10 50.86 -21.89
C GLY A 10 -1.27 49.33 -21.84
N ALA A 11 -1.50 48.74 -20.66
CA ALA A 11 -1.76 47.30 -20.54
C ALA A 11 -3.12 46.90 -21.12
N ARG A 12 -3.15 45.79 -21.88
CA ARG A 12 -4.37 45.24 -22.48
C ARG A 12 -4.97 44.16 -21.59
N PRO A 13 -6.26 44.21 -21.23
CA PRO A 13 -6.88 43.21 -20.37
C PRO A 13 -6.89 41.83 -21.03
N LEU A 14 -6.69 40.79 -20.23
CA LEU A 14 -6.75 39.38 -20.62
C LEU A 14 -8.00 38.74 -20.01
N ASP A 15 -8.65 37.85 -20.75
CA ASP A 15 -9.84 37.14 -20.27
C ASP A 15 -9.49 36.10 -19.20
N THR A 16 -9.97 36.30 -17.98
CA THR A 16 -9.79 35.40 -16.84
C THR A 16 -11.02 34.54 -16.50
N ALA A 17 -12.18 34.77 -17.13
CA ALA A 17 -13.46 34.19 -16.70
C ALA A 17 -13.53 32.66 -16.84
N ALA A 18 -12.93 32.10 -17.88
CA ALA A 18 -12.84 30.65 -18.12
C ALA A 18 -11.38 30.15 -18.05
N PHE A 19 -10.53 30.85 -17.30
CA PHE A 19 -9.09 30.58 -17.29
C PHE A 19 -8.75 29.18 -16.76
N TYR A 20 -9.33 28.78 -15.63
CA TYR A 20 -9.06 27.47 -15.03
C TYR A 20 -9.66 26.30 -15.79
N ASP A 21 -10.80 26.51 -16.45
CA ASP A 21 -11.40 25.50 -17.34
C ASP A 21 -10.47 25.21 -18.51
N ARG A 22 -9.92 26.26 -19.15
CA ARG A 22 -8.93 26.13 -20.24
C ARG A 22 -7.61 25.49 -19.79
N LEU A 23 -7.22 25.69 -18.53
CA LEU A 23 -6.04 25.02 -17.95
C LEU A 23 -6.32 23.52 -17.72
N ALA A 24 -7.51 23.17 -17.23
CA ALA A 24 -7.92 21.79 -17.03
C ALA A 24 -7.96 21.01 -18.35
N GLU A 25 -8.47 21.61 -19.43
CA GLU A 25 -8.43 21.03 -20.79
C GLU A 25 -7.00 20.74 -21.29
N ARG A 26 -6.00 21.44 -20.75
CA ARG A 26 -4.57 21.28 -21.06
C ARG A 26 -3.84 20.37 -20.05
N GLY A 27 -4.58 19.71 -19.15
CA GLY A 27 -4.05 18.78 -18.15
C GLY A 27 -3.64 19.42 -16.82
N TYR A 28 -3.92 20.70 -16.61
CA TYR A 28 -3.63 21.41 -15.35
C TYR A 28 -4.90 21.51 -14.49
N HIS A 29 -5.09 20.55 -13.58
CA HIS A 29 -6.22 20.54 -12.66
C HIS A 29 -5.87 21.20 -11.32
N TYR A 30 -6.36 22.42 -11.09
CA TYR A 30 -6.18 23.15 -9.85
C TYR A 30 -7.43 23.10 -8.97
N GLY A 31 -7.26 22.74 -7.69
CA GLY A 31 -8.35 22.77 -6.72
C GLY A 31 -8.73 24.22 -6.32
N PRO A 32 -9.93 24.45 -5.73
CA PRO A 32 -10.46 25.79 -5.47
C PRO A 32 -9.53 26.70 -4.65
N ALA A 33 -8.74 26.14 -3.74
CA ALA A 33 -7.78 26.89 -2.92
C ALA A 33 -6.61 27.51 -3.73
N PHE A 34 -6.30 26.94 -4.91
CA PHE A 34 -5.21 27.37 -5.80
C PHE A 34 -5.70 28.22 -6.97
N GLN A 35 -7.01 28.49 -7.05
CA GLN A 35 -7.61 29.30 -8.11
C GLN A 35 -7.64 30.79 -7.73
N GLY A 36 -6.46 31.38 -7.53
CA GLY A 36 -6.32 32.74 -6.98
C GLY A 36 -6.32 33.90 -7.99
N LEU A 37 -6.14 33.64 -9.28
CA LEU A 37 -6.14 34.67 -10.33
C LEU A 37 -7.47 35.41 -10.44
N THR A 38 -7.48 36.72 -10.19
CA THR A 38 -8.69 37.56 -10.26
C THR A 38 -8.72 38.44 -11.51
N ALA A 39 -7.58 38.96 -11.94
CA ALA A 39 -7.47 39.80 -13.14
C ALA A 39 -6.09 39.66 -13.77
N ALA A 40 -5.99 39.86 -15.09
CA ALA A 40 -4.73 39.81 -15.82
C ALA A 40 -4.70 40.82 -16.96
N TRP A 41 -3.51 41.31 -17.30
CA TRP A 41 -3.23 42.22 -18.39
C TRP A 41 -1.93 41.84 -19.08
N SER A 42 -1.79 42.21 -20.35
CA SER A 42 -0.57 42.04 -21.13
C SER A 42 0.04 43.40 -21.48
N THR A 43 1.36 43.46 -21.42
CA THR A 43 2.21 44.55 -21.93
C THR A 43 3.29 43.95 -22.84
N ASP A 44 4.05 44.78 -23.53
CA ASP A 44 5.18 44.30 -24.34
C ASP A 44 6.26 43.58 -23.50
N ASP A 45 6.39 43.95 -22.22
CA ASP A 45 7.39 43.40 -21.30
C ASP A 45 6.93 42.11 -20.57
N GLY A 46 5.67 41.70 -20.70
CA GLY A 46 5.17 40.52 -19.98
C GLY A 46 3.70 40.59 -19.56
N VAL A 47 3.35 39.71 -18.61
CA VAL A 47 1.99 39.55 -18.09
C VAL A 47 1.92 40.13 -16.68
N HIS A 48 0.89 40.95 -16.44
CA HIS A 48 0.55 41.52 -15.14
C HIS A 48 -0.70 40.83 -14.61
N ALA A 49 -0.75 40.53 -13.32
CA ALA A 49 -1.91 39.85 -12.73
C ALA A 49 -2.18 40.29 -11.29
N GLU A 50 -3.46 40.32 -10.94
CA GLU A 50 -3.91 40.35 -9.54
C GLU A 50 -4.34 38.97 -9.10
N ILE A 51 -3.86 38.59 -7.92
CA ILE A 51 -4.04 37.26 -7.37
C ILE A 51 -4.41 37.41 -5.92
N THR A 52 -5.53 36.82 -5.53
CA THR A 52 -6.06 36.91 -4.17
C THR A 52 -6.36 35.52 -3.65
N LEU A 53 -6.07 35.27 -2.37
CA LEU A 53 -6.44 34.01 -1.74
C LEU A 53 -7.98 33.83 -1.76
N PRO A 54 -8.52 32.74 -2.34
CA PRO A 54 -9.97 32.52 -2.46
C PRO A 54 -10.72 32.36 -1.13
N SER A 55 -10.00 32.17 -0.02
CA SER A 55 -10.57 32.10 1.34
C SER A 55 -9.61 32.74 2.34
N ALA A 56 -10.11 33.13 3.53
CA ALA A 56 -9.32 33.68 4.63
C ALA A 56 -8.42 32.60 5.28
N ALA A 57 -7.55 31.98 4.50
CA ALA A 57 -6.50 31.10 4.97
C ALA A 57 -5.30 31.95 5.38
N GLY A 58 -5.32 32.37 6.65
CA GLY A 58 -4.21 33.09 7.26
C GLY A 58 -3.88 32.48 8.60
N ASP A 59 -3.07 31.42 8.62
CA ASP A 59 -2.42 30.92 9.84
C ASP A 59 -1.06 31.59 10.08
N GLY A 60 -0.64 32.52 9.21
CA GLY A 60 0.55 33.37 9.42
C GLY A 60 1.87 32.59 9.44
N ARG A 61 1.86 31.31 9.04
CA ARG A 61 3.02 30.39 9.13
C ARG A 61 4.00 30.51 7.96
N PHE A 62 3.60 31.16 6.87
CA PHE A 62 4.38 31.23 5.65
C PHE A 62 4.88 32.65 5.38
N GLY A 63 6.12 32.76 4.89
CA GLY A 63 6.63 34.02 4.33
C GLY A 63 5.77 34.50 3.15
N ILE A 64 5.47 33.60 2.20
CA ILE A 64 4.46 33.79 1.15
C ILE A 64 3.55 32.56 1.13
N HIS A 65 2.23 32.76 1.07
CA HIS A 65 1.30 31.62 1.09
C HIS A 65 1.49 30.74 -0.17
N PRO A 66 1.62 29.41 -0.05
CA PRO A 66 1.90 28.52 -1.19
C PRO A 66 0.89 28.66 -2.34
N ALA A 67 -0.41 28.79 -2.03
CA ALA A 67 -1.43 28.99 -3.06
C ALA A 67 -1.31 30.34 -3.80
N LEU A 68 -0.81 31.40 -3.14
CA LEU A 68 -0.54 32.68 -3.77
C LEU A 68 0.66 32.60 -4.72
N LEU A 69 1.73 31.93 -4.26
CA LEU A 69 2.92 31.71 -5.08
C LEU A 69 2.60 30.84 -6.29
N ASP A 70 1.84 29.76 -6.12
CA ASP A 70 1.47 28.86 -7.21
C ASP A 70 0.59 29.57 -8.26
N ALA A 71 -0.45 30.27 -7.81
CA ALA A 71 -1.32 31.03 -8.70
C ALA A 71 -0.57 32.12 -9.50
N ALA A 72 0.51 32.68 -8.94
CA ALA A 72 1.38 33.62 -9.66
C ALA A 72 1.98 33.01 -10.93
N LEU A 73 2.31 31.72 -10.89
CA LEU A 73 2.91 31.02 -12.02
C LEU A 73 1.88 30.64 -13.09
N HIS A 74 0.60 30.53 -12.74
CA HIS A 74 -0.45 30.17 -13.71
C HIS A 74 -0.53 31.19 -14.85
N THR A 75 -0.19 32.46 -14.56
CA THR A 75 -0.18 33.57 -15.53
C THR A 75 0.73 33.30 -16.74
N ASN A 76 1.69 32.38 -16.64
CA ASN A 76 2.49 31.90 -17.76
C ASN A 76 1.63 31.33 -18.91
N ALA A 77 0.42 30.84 -18.63
CA ALA A 77 -0.50 30.33 -19.64
C ALA A 77 -1.02 31.39 -20.63
N PHE A 78 -0.78 32.68 -20.36
CA PHE A 78 -1.08 33.79 -21.27
C PHE A 78 0.08 34.16 -22.21
N ALA A 79 1.24 33.51 -22.11
CA ALA A 79 2.37 33.76 -23.00
C ALA A 79 2.02 33.45 -24.47
N PRO A 80 2.57 34.19 -25.47
CA PRO A 80 2.13 34.17 -26.87
C PRO A 80 2.33 32.84 -27.63
N ALA A 81 2.97 31.84 -27.04
CA ALA A 81 3.06 30.49 -27.56
C ALA A 81 3.09 29.47 -26.41
N PRO A 82 1.92 29.04 -25.88
CA PRO A 82 1.90 28.00 -24.86
C PRO A 82 2.30 26.65 -25.50
N PRO A 83 3.25 25.91 -24.92
CA PRO A 83 3.69 24.62 -25.46
C PRO A 83 2.58 23.56 -25.38
N ALA A 84 2.59 22.59 -26.30
CA ALA A 84 1.60 21.50 -26.39
C ALA A 84 1.64 20.52 -25.21
N THR A 85 2.78 20.43 -24.50
CA THR A 85 2.96 19.60 -23.31
C THR A 85 2.97 20.47 -22.04
N PRO A 86 2.40 19.99 -20.92
CA PRO A 86 2.51 20.68 -19.64
C PRO A 86 3.98 20.92 -19.28
N HIS A 87 4.31 22.15 -18.91
CA HIS A 87 5.58 22.51 -18.33
C HIS A 87 5.42 22.78 -16.84
N LEU A 88 6.39 22.34 -16.03
CA LEU A 88 6.44 22.59 -14.59
C LEU A 88 7.73 23.34 -14.20
N PRO A 89 7.70 24.12 -13.10
CA PRO A 89 8.89 24.66 -12.44
C PRO A 89 9.97 23.60 -12.20
N PHE A 90 11.18 23.83 -12.70
CA PHE A 90 12.31 22.92 -12.53
C PHE A 90 13.43 23.52 -11.68
N ALA A 91 13.82 24.78 -11.93
CA ALA A 91 14.90 25.44 -11.21
C ALA A 91 14.58 26.91 -10.94
N TRP A 92 14.82 27.35 -9.72
CA TRP A 92 14.65 28.73 -9.25
C TRP A 92 16.02 29.33 -8.94
N THR A 93 16.29 30.52 -9.45
CA THR A 93 17.56 31.24 -9.24
C THR A 93 17.25 32.68 -8.81
N GLY A 94 17.98 33.19 -7.82
CA GLY A 94 17.82 34.57 -7.36
C GLY A 94 16.47 34.85 -6.70
N VAL A 95 16.02 33.96 -5.81
CA VAL A 95 14.75 34.13 -5.08
C VAL A 95 14.98 35.02 -3.86
N THR A 96 14.29 36.16 -3.80
CA THR A 96 14.33 37.07 -2.66
C THR A 96 12.91 37.33 -2.16
N LEU A 97 12.63 36.97 -0.90
CA LEU A 97 11.40 37.34 -0.20
C LEU A 97 11.64 38.65 0.57
N HIS A 98 10.87 39.68 0.25
CA HIS A 98 11.03 41.03 0.81
C HIS A 98 10.09 41.31 1.98
N ALA A 99 8.89 40.75 1.94
CA ALA A 99 7.84 40.92 2.95
C ALA A 99 6.95 39.68 3.02
N GLY A 100 6.23 39.48 4.12
CA GLY A 100 5.30 38.38 4.28
C GLY A 100 3.91 38.78 4.75
N GLY A 101 2.98 37.82 4.75
CA GLY A 101 1.59 38.03 5.18
C GLY A 101 0.67 38.65 4.13
N ALA A 102 1.12 38.78 2.87
CA ALA A 102 0.26 39.23 1.78
C ALA A 102 -0.86 38.21 1.50
N THR A 103 -2.10 38.68 1.40
CA THR A 103 -3.28 37.90 0.97
C THR A 103 -3.67 38.18 -0.48
N THR A 104 -3.12 39.25 -1.05
CA THR A 104 -3.26 39.65 -2.46
C THR A 104 -1.89 40.05 -3.00
N LEU A 105 -1.57 39.61 -4.20
CA LEU A 105 -0.36 39.98 -4.95
C LEU A 105 -0.70 40.64 -6.28
N ARG A 106 0.08 41.66 -6.60
CA ARG A 106 0.24 42.22 -7.95
C ARG A 106 1.51 41.67 -8.55
N VAL A 107 1.37 40.82 -9.55
CA VAL A 107 2.43 40.04 -10.15
C VAL A 107 2.77 40.59 -11.52
N HIS A 108 4.07 40.68 -11.83
CA HIS A 108 4.61 40.90 -13.15
C HIS A 108 5.51 39.73 -13.52
N LEU A 109 5.10 38.97 -14.53
CA LEU A 109 5.81 37.82 -15.07
C LEU A 109 6.46 38.21 -16.40
N VAL A 110 7.79 38.14 -16.46
CA VAL A 110 8.60 38.60 -17.59
C VAL A 110 9.25 37.40 -18.28
N PRO A 111 9.11 37.23 -19.61
CA PRO A 111 9.88 36.24 -20.35
C PRO A 111 11.38 36.54 -20.28
N ALA A 112 12.17 35.57 -19.81
CA ALA A 112 13.62 35.68 -19.66
C ALA A 112 14.40 34.69 -20.55
N GLY A 113 13.70 33.88 -21.35
CA GLY A 113 14.26 32.92 -22.30
C GLY A 113 13.20 31.94 -22.83
N PRO A 114 13.56 30.97 -23.70
CA PRO A 114 12.61 30.05 -24.35
C PRO A 114 11.75 29.21 -23.39
N ALA A 115 12.26 28.91 -22.18
CA ALA A 115 11.54 28.20 -21.13
C ALA A 115 11.85 28.82 -19.75
N THR A 116 12.14 30.12 -19.71
CA THR A 116 12.61 30.80 -18.51
C THR A 116 11.81 32.07 -18.27
N LEU A 117 11.43 32.29 -17.02
CA LEU A 117 10.62 33.44 -16.59
C LEU A 117 11.29 34.16 -15.42
N ALA A 118 11.12 35.48 -15.33
CA ALA A 118 11.36 36.23 -14.11
C ALA A 118 10.02 36.62 -13.47
N LEU A 119 9.96 36.64 -12.13
CA LEU A 119 8.74 36.93 -11.38
C LEU A 119 9.00 38.07 -10.41
N TYR A 120 8.16 39.10 -10.49
CA TYR A 120 8.15 40.22 -9.55
C TYR A 120 6.75 40.32 -8.94
N ALA A 121 6.65 40.27 -7.62
CA ALA A 121 5.38 40.38 -6.91
C ALA A 121 5.41 41.50 -5.88
N THR A 122 4.34 42.28 -5.83
CA THR A 122 4.12 43.38 -4.88
C THR A 122 2.79 43.20 -4.15
N ASP A 123 2.61 43.87 -3.02
CA ASP A 123 1.30 43.99 -2.38
C ASP A 123 0.42 45.05 -3.08
N THR A 124 -0.81 45.25 -2.60
CA THR A 124 -1.75 46.22 -3.17
C THR A 124 -1.31 47.69 -3.01
N THR A 125 -0.32 47.95 -2.16
CA THR A 125 0.30 49.28 -1.96
C THR A 125 1.54 49.49 -2.83
N GLY A 126 1.97 48.46 -3.58
CA GLY A 126 3.15 48.48 -4.43
C GLY A 126 4.46 48.18 -3.70
N ARG A 127 4.42 47.68 -2.45
CA ARG A 127 5.64 47.25 -1.75
C ARG A 127 6.08 45.88 -2.28
N PRO A 128 7.39 45.67 -2.55
CA PRO A 128 7.91 44.37 -2.97
C PRO A 128 7.59 43.27 -1.95
N VAL A 129 7.13 42.13 -2.45
CA VAL A 129 6.87 40.91 -1.66
C VAL A 129 7.83 39.80 -2.07
N LEU A 130 7.96 39.52 -3.38
CA LEU A 130 8.82 38.46 -3.90
C LEU A 130 9.50 38.90 -5.20
N THR A 131 10.78 38.54 -5.36
CA THR A 131 11.50 38.63 -6.63
C THR A 131 12.13 37.28 -6.94
N VAL A 132 12.07 36.88 -8.21
CA VAL A 132 12.73 35.69 -8.75
C VAL A 132 13.40 36.11 -10.04
N ASP A 133 14.72 36.07 -10.04
CA ASP A 133 15.52 36.48 -11.20
C ASP A 133 15.33 35.51 -12.38
N SER A 134 15.21 34.21 -12.11
CA SER A 134 15.01 33.20 -13.15
C SER A 134 14.32 31.94 -12.61
N LEU A 135 13.27 31.53 -13.32
CA LEU A 135 12.50 30.31 -13.15
C LEU A 135 12.55 29.52 -14.45
N THR A 136 13.28 28.41 -14.46
CA THR A 136 13.34 27.49 -15.60
C THR A 136 12.20 26.49 -15.54
N LEU A 137 11.47 26.35 -16.63
CA LEU A 137 10.37 25.41 -16.82
C LEU A 137 10.84 24.23 -17.68
N ARG A 138 10.31 23.03 -17.42
CA ARG A 138 10.58 21.83 -18.25
C ARG A 138 9.30 21.15 -18.69
N PRO A 139 9.25 20.61 -19.92
CA PRO A 139 8.14 19.79 -20.36
C PRO A 139 8.07 18.52 -19.52
N VAL A 140 6.86 18.09 -19.21
CA VAL A 140 6.57 16.82 -18.55
C VAL A 140 5.59 16.05 -19.41
N ASP A 141 5.92 14.79 -19.68
CA ASP A 141 5.00 13.83 -20.29
C ASP A 141 3.95 13.41 -19.25
N PRO A 142 2.65 13.67 -19.48
CA PRO A 142 1.57 13.23 -18.58
C PRO A 142 1.56 11.71 -18.34
N GLY A 143 2.01 10.92 -19.32
CA GLY A 143 2.14 9.47 -19.20
C GLY A 143 3.25 9.05 -18.23
N ALA A 144 4.34 9.81 -18.17
CA ALA A 144 5.45 9.57 -17.25
C ALA A 144 5.16 10.03 -15.80
N LEU A 145 4.10 10.81 -15.59
CA LEU A 145 3.62 11.23 -14.26
C LEU A 145 2.67 10.20 -13.62
N ARG A 146 2.08 9.29 -14.41
CA ARG A 146 1.38 8.13 -13.88
C ARG A 146 2.42 7.16 -13.34
N ARG A 147 2.32 6.81 -12.05
CA ARG A 147 3.12 5.68 -11.53
C ARG A 147 2.77 4.46 -12.37
N GLY A 148 3.79 3.80 -12.92
CA GLY A 148 3.57 2.52 -13.56
C GLY A 148 3.06 1.50 -12.54
N ILE A 149 2.37 0.46 -12.98
CA ILE A 149 1.95 -0.65 -12.11
C ILE A 149 3.16 -1.23 -11.34
N ASP A 150 4.33 -1.29 -12.00
CA ASP A 150 5.60 -1.71 -11.38
C ASP A 150 6.02 -0.85 -10.18
N ASP A 151 5.60 0.41 -10.12
CA ASP A 151 5.88 1.30 -8.99
C ASP A 151 4.97 1.06 -7.78
N LEU A 152 3.95 0.22 -7.94
CA LEU A 152 2.97 -0.15 -6.92
C LEU A 152 3.16 -1.60 -6.43
N VAL A 153 4.09 -2.36 -7.01
CA VAL A 153 4.40 -3.74 -6.60
C VAL A 153 5.72 -3.79 -5.82
N TYR A 154 5.63 -4.29 -4.59
CA TYR A 154 6.79 -4.48 -3.73
C TYR A 154 6.94 -5.95 -3.34
N ARG A 155 8.13 -6.30 -2.83
CA ARG A 155 8.44 -7.58 -2.19
C ARG A 155 9.32 -7.36 -0.97
N ILE A 156 9.39 -8.35 -0.09
CA ILE A 156 10.43 -8.38 0.95
C ILE A 156 11.74 -8.82 0.30
N GLY A 157 12.75 -7.95 0.39
CA GLY A 157 14.15 -8.29 0.15
C GLY A 157 14.86 -8.49 1.49
N TRP A 158 15.83 -9.39 1.52
CA TRP A 158 16.65 -9.65 2.70
C TRP A 158 18.05 -9.09 2.47
N THR A 159 18.41 -8.10 3.28
CA THR A 159 19.69 -7.40 3.17
C THR A 159 20.67 -7.98 4.19
N PRO A 160 21.88 -8.39 3.78
CA PRO A 160 22.93 -8.79 4.71
C PRO A 160 23.32 -7.65 5.64
N VAL A 161 23.50 -7.95 6.92
CA VAL A 161 23.99 -7.01 7.93
C VAL A 161 25.11 -7.66 8.72
N THR A 162 26.16 -6.90 8.99
CA THR A 162 27.19 -7.28 9.95
C THR A 162 26.81 -6.70 11.31
N PRO A 163 26.27 -7.51 12.24
CA PRO A 163 25.94 -7.01 13.56
C PRO A 163 27.22 -6.63 14.32
N PRO A 164 27.16 -5.66 15.25
CA PRO A 164 28.29 -5.29 16.09
C PRO A 164 28.68 -6.46 17.01
N GLU A 165 29.91 -6.43 17.55
CA GLU A 165 30.27 -7.34 18.63
C GLU A 165 29.33 -7.11 19.83
N PRO A 166 28.81 -8.19 20.45
CA PRO A 166 27.81 -8.05 21.50
C PRO A 166 28.43 -7.40 22.75
N VAL A 167 27.99 -6.18 23.05
CA VAL A 167 28.33 -5.45 24.30
C VAL A 167 27.16 -5.48 25.30
N ALA A 168 25.97 -5.93 24.88
CA ALA A 168 24.77 -5.96 25.70
C ALA A 168 24.75 -7.18 26.65
N ASP A 169 24.25 -6.99 27.87
CA ASP A 169 24.05 -8.06 28.85
C ASP A 169 22.77 -8.85 28.51
N PRO A 170 22.86 -10.12 28.09
CA PRO A 170 21.70 -10.94 27.76
C PRO A 170 20.78 -11.21 28.96
N ALA A 171 21.24 -10.98 30.19
CA ALA A 171 20.47 -11.22 31.41
C ALA A 171 19.21 -10.34 31.52
N GLN A 172 19.09 -9.29 30.69
CA GLN A 172 17.96 -8.37 30.67
C GLN A 172 16.88 -8.74 29.63
N TRP A 173 17.04 -9.86 28.91
CA TRP A 173 16.13 -10.25 27.83
C TRP A 173 15.25 -11.43 28.19
N THR A 174 13.98 -11.36 27.81
CA THR A 174 13.06 -12.50 27.87
C THR A 174 13.03 -13.18 26.51
N VAL A 175 13.43 -14.45 26.44
CA VAL A 175 13.48 -15.22 25.19
C VAL A 175 12.31 -16.20 25.14
N LEU A 176 11.47 -16.08 24.10
CA LEU A 176 10.44 -17.04 23.75
C LEU A 176 10.90 -17.86 22.53
N ASP A 177 11.26 -19.12 22.76
CA ASP A 177 11.76 -20.02 21.71
C ASP A 177 10.65 -20.90 21.14
N LEU A 178 10.31 -20.69 19.86
CA LEU A 178 9.30 -21.43 19.11
C LEU A 178 9.91 -22.33 18.03
N THR A 179 11.23 -22.55 18.04
CA THR A 179 11.95 -23.27 16.97
C THR A 179 11.63 -24.76 16.86
N GLY A 180 10.66 -25.28 17.62
CA GLY A 180 10.23 -26.69 17.63
C GLY A 180 8.72 -26.92 17.60
N SER A 181 7.90 -25.91 17.28
CA SER A 181 6.44 -26.06 17.23
C SER A 181 5.97 -26.72 15.91
N PRO A 182 4.97 -27.62 15.94
CA PRO A 182 4.47 -28.32 14.75
C PRO A 182 3.59 -27.44 13.86
N ALA A 183 3.59 -27.73 12.55
CA ALA A 183 2.83 -27.03 11.52
C ALA A 183 1.35 -27.46 11.43
N GLY A 184 0.48 -26.52 11.05
CA GLY A 184 -0.95 -26.69 10.76
C GLY A 184 -1.79 -25.47 11.18
N PRO A 185 -3.01 -25.25 10.65
CA PRO A 185 -3.81 -24.04 10.92
C PRO A 185 -4.34 -24.00 12.37
N GLY A 186 -4.71 -25.16 12.93
CA GLY A 186 -5.10 -25.28 14.35
C GLY A 186 -3.94 -24.94 15.28
N GLN A 187 -2.73 -25.35 14.90
CA GLN A 187 -1.48 -25.02 15.59
C GLN A 187 -1.14 -23.55 15.40
N ALA A 188 -1.35 -22.96 14.22
CA ALA A 188 -1.15 -21.53 13.96
C ALA A 188 -1.97 -20.67 14.91
N ARG A 189 -3.25 -20.96 15.06
CA ARG A 189 -4.12 -20.25 16.02
C ARG A 189 -3.63 -20.42 17.46
N ALA A 190 -3.31 -21.64 17.87
CA ALA A 190 -2.86 -21.93 19.24
C ALA A 190 -1.51 -21.27 19.58
N VAL A 191 -0.53 -21.33 18.67
CA VAL A 191 0.77 -20.70 18.86
C VAL A 191 0.64 -19.17 18.85
N THR A 192 -0.16 -18.60 17.94
CA THR A 192 -0.43 -17.15 17.94
C THR A 192 -1.07 -16.70 19.24
N ALA A 193 -2.06 -17.44 19.76
CA ALA A 193 -2.68 -17.14 21.05
C ALA A 193 -1.70 -17.26 22.23
N THR A 194 -0.81 -18.25 22.19
CA THR A 194 0.25 -18.43 23.20
C THR A 194 1.23 -17.28 23.16
N VAL A 195 1.69 -16.87 21.97
CA VAL A 195 2.60 -15.72 21.82
C VAL A 195 1.91 -14.44 22.27
N LEU A 196 0.65 -14.23 21.91
CA LEU A 196 -0.12 -13.07 22.36
C LEU A 196 -0.14 -12.98 23.88
N ALA A 197 -0.51 -14.07 24.57
CA ALA A 197 -0.53 -14.09 26.03
C ALA A 197 0.85 -13.79 26.63
N ARG A 198 1.93 -14.36 26.05
CA ARG A 198 3.29 -14.10 26.53
C ARG A 198 3.75 -12.65 26.32
N VAL A 199 3.34 -12.03 25.22
CA VAL A 199 3.60 -10.61 24.97
C VAL A 199 2.80 -9.76 25.95
N GLN A 200 1.53 -10.08 26.21
CA GLN A 200 0.69 -9.37 27.18
C GLN A 200 1.27 -9.46 28.59
N ASP A 201 1.58 -10.67 29.07
CA ASP A 201 2.22 -10.89 30.37
C ASP A 201 3.51 -10.07 30.48
N TRP A 202 4.34 -10.10 29.44
CA TRP A 202 5.59 -9.34 29.42
C TRP A 202 5.35 -7.83 29.37
N LEU A 203 4.27 -7.32 28.80
CA LEU A 203 3.98 -5.87 28.76
C LEU A 203 3.38 -5.37 30.09
N ASP A 204 2.71 -6.22 30.85
CA ASP A 204 2.08 -5.87 32.13
C ASP A 204 3.06 -5.80 33.31
N GLU A 205 4.24 -6.44 33.19
CA GLU A 205 5.29 -6.36 34.21
C GLU A 205 5.97 -4.96 34.22
N PRO A 206 6.72 -4.58 35.27
CA PRO A 206 7.62 -3.43 35.20
C PRO A 206 8.95 -3.82 34.52
N GLN A 207 9.31 -3.19 33.41
CA GLN A 207 10.59 -3.43 32.72
C GLN A 207 11.58 -2.28 32.89
N ALA A 208 12.87 -2.61 32.84
CA ALA A 208 13.91 -1.62 32.58
C ALA A 208 13.90 -1.21 31.09
N ASP A 209 14.34 0.01 30.77
CA ASP A 209 14.37 0.53 29.39
C ASP A 209 15.18 -0.34 28.40
N ALA A 210 16.19 -1.05 28.92
CA ALA A 210 17.04 -1.95 28.14
C ALA A 210 16.45 -3.36 27.96
N ALA A 211 15.33 -3.69 28.61
CA ALA A 211 14.70 -4.99 28.48
C ALA A 211 14.18 -5.21 27.06
N ARG A 212 14.34 -6.44 26.56
CA ARG A 212 13.86 -6.85 25.24
C ARG A 212 13.09 -8.16 25.34
N PHE A 213 12.03 -8.27 24.56
CA PHE A 213 11.32 -9.52 24.34
C PHE A 213 11.77 -10.12 23.01
N VAL A 214 12.44 -11.27 23.04
CA VAL A 214 13.03 -11.90 21.86
C VAL A 214 12.20 -13.12 21.49
N VAL A 215 11.64 -13.14 20.28
CA VAL A 215 10.87 -14.26 19.74
C VAL A 215 11.71 -14.99 18.70
N LEU A 216 12.03 -16.26 18.98
CA LEU A 216 12.78 -17.12 18.06
C LEU A 216 11.82 -18.05 17.32
N THR A 217 11.97 -18.12 16.01
CA THR A 217 11.17 -18.96 15.10
C THR A 217 12.08 -19.76 14.19
N ARG A 218 11.53 -20.74 13.47
CA ARG A 218 12.24 -21.53 12.46
C ARG A 218 11.31 -21.79 11.29
N GLY A 219 11.79 -21.54 10.07
CA GLY A 219 11.01 -21.78 8.85
C GLY A 219 9.80 -20.86 8.70
N ALA A 220 9.80 -19.71 9.38
CA ALA A 220 8.72 -18.72 9.33
C ALA A 220 8.84 -17.78 8.12
N VAL A 221 10.04 -17.67 7.54
CA VAL A 221 10.36 -16.73 6.46
C VAL A 221 11.23 -17.38 5.39
N ALA A 222 11.05 -16.94 4.15
CA ALA A 222 11.91 -17.27 3.02
C ALA A 222 12.89 -16.12 2.74
N VAL A 223 14.20 -16.37 2.85
CA VAL A 223 15.25 -15.36 2.62
C VAL A 223 15.56 -15.24 1.13
N GLY A 224 15.64 -16.36 0.42
CA GLY A 224 15.80 -16.41 -1.03
C GLY A 224 15.06 -17.54 -1.71
N ASP A 225 14.88 -18.68 -1.04
CA ASP A 225 14.15 -19.83 -1.59
C ASP A 225 12.81 -20.02 -0.85
N SER A 226 11.73 -20.24 -1.61
CA SER A 226 10.43 -20.57 -1.03
C SER A 226 10.45 -21.85 -0.20
N ALA A 227 11.39 -22.77 -0.49
CA ALA A 227 11.57 -24.00 0.30
C ALA A 227 12.06 -23.74 1.74
N GLU A 228 12.62 -22.56 2.04
CA GLU A 228 13.01 -22.19 3.41
C GLU A 228 11.80 -21.98 4.33
N LEU A 229 10.66 -21.55 3.79
CA LEU A 229 9.45 -21.36 4.58
C LEU A 229 8.67 -22.69 4.65
N THR A 230 8.87 -23.39 5.76
CA THR A 230 8.24 -24.68 6.04
C THR A 230 7.12 -24.61 7.07
N ASP A 231 7.01 -23.50 7.81
CA ASP A 231 6.05 -23.34 8.91
C ASP A 231 5.18 -22.08 8.77
N PRO A 232 4.01 -22.18 8.12
CA PRO A 232 3.03 -21.10 8.06
C PRO A 232 2.49 -20.67 9.43
N ALA A 233 2.53 -21.53 10.46
CA ALA A 233 2.12 -21.15 11.81
C ALA A 233 3.13 -20.17 12.44
N ALA A 234 4.43 -20.41 12.22
CA ALA A 234 5.45 -19.45 12.61
C ALA A 234 5.37 -18.14 11.78
N ALA A 235 5.00 -18.21 10.50
CA ALA A 235 4.71 -17.00 9.71
C ALA A 235 3.53 -16.19 10.31
N ALA A 236 2.50 -16.85 10.85
CA ALA A 236 1.42 -16.17 11.56
C ALA A 236 1.91 -15.43 12.82
N VAL A 237 2.85 -16.02 13.57
CA VAL A 237 3.52 -15.36 14.70
C VAL A 237 4.23 -14.09 14.24
N TRP A 238 4.92 -14.13 13.09
CA TRP A 238 5.57 -12.94 12.52
C TRP A 238 4.57 -11.81 12.26
N GLY A 239 3.39 -12.11 11.70
CA GLY A 239 2.32 -11.13 11.50
C GLY A 239 1.85 -10.49 12.80
N LEU A 240 1.59 -11.29 13.85
CA LEU A 240 1.20 -10.80 15.17
C LEU A 240 2.26 -9.84 15.75
N VAL A 241 3.53 -10.30 15.77
CA VAL A 241 4.63 -9.56 16.39
C VAL A 241 4.95 -8.28 15.63
N ARG A 242 4.80 -8.23 14.31
CA ARG A 242 4.96 -6.98 13.53
C ARG A 242 3.98 -5.89 13.93
N SER A 243 2.72 -6.25 14.21
CA SER A 243 1.76 -5.31 14.77
C SER A 243 2.13 -4.91 16.20
N ALA A 244 2.57 -5.85 17.04
CA ALA A 244 3.05 -5.53 18.38
C ALA A 244 4.26 -4.58 18.37
N GLN A 245 5.22 -4.76 17.46
CA GLN A 245 6.35 -3.84 17.25
C GLN A 245 5.90 -2.43 16.81
N SER A 246 4.76 -2.33 16.13
CA SER A 246 4.20 -1.03 15.72
C SER A 246 3.49 -0.32 16.88
N GLU A 247 3.02 -1.06 17.88
CA GLU A 247 2.42 -0.55 19.12
C GLU A 247 3.48 -0.25 20.19
N GLU A 248 4.53 -1.08 20.24
CA GLU A 248 5.63 -1.05 21.21
C GLU A 248 7.00 -1.00 20.49
N PRO A 249 7.37 0.16 19.92
CA PRO A 249 8.61 0.30 19.15
C PRO A 249 9.86 -0.04 19.97
N ASP A 250 10.84 -0.67 19.33
CA ASP A 250 12.17 -0.97 19.87
C ASP A 250 12.20 -1.92 21.10
N ARG A 251 11.07 -2.54 21.45
CA ARG A 251 10.94 -3.42 22.63
C ARG A 251 10.97 -4.91 22.30
N ILE A 252 10.53 -5.29 21.10
CA ILE A 252 10.36 -6.70 20.69
C ILE A 252 11.24 -7.01 19.49
N VAL A 253 12.03 -8.09 19.55
CA VAL A 253 12.92 -8.55 18.47
C VAL A 253 12.47 -9.91 17.97
N LEU A 254 12.39 -10.08 16.66
CA LEU A 254 11.90 -11.29 16.00
C LEU A 254 12.99 -11.91 15.13
N ILE A 255 13.35 -13.16 15.40
CA ILE A 255 14.49 -13.82 14.75
C ILE A 255 14.05 -15.19 14.23
N ASP A 256 14.26 -15.45 12.95
CA ASP A 256 14.08 -16.78 12.36
C ASP A 256 15.43 -17.48 12.18
N LEU A 257 15.55 -18.71 12.65
CA LEU A 257 16.79 -19.50 12.66
C LEU A 257 16.65 -20.73 11.77
N ASP A 258 17.77 -21.23 11.25
CA ASP A 258 17.85 -22.52 10.53
C ASP A 258 18.06 -23.73 11.45
N GLY A 259 18.52 -23.50 12.68
CA GLY A 259 18.87 -24.56 13.64
C GLY A 259 20.33 -24.81 13.86
N GLU A 260 21.20 -24.13 13.11
CA GLU A 260 22.62 -24.33 13.28
C GLU A 260 23.12 -23.68 14.58
N PRO A 261 24.09 -24.30 15.27
CA PRO A 261 24.69 -23.70 16.47
C PRO A 261 25.25 -22.30 16.23
N ALA A 262 25.81 -22.05 15.05
CA ALA A 262 26.30 -20.73 14.66
C ALA A 262 25.18 -19.68 14.61
N SER A 263 24.02 -20.04 14.07
CA SER A 263 22.85 -19.16 14.03
C SER A 263 22.30 -18.87 15.43
N ARG A 264 22.31 -19.86 16.33
CA ARG A 264 21.94 -19.67 17.73
C ARG A 264 22.89 -18.70 18.45
N ALA A 265 24.20 -18.81 18.18
CA ALA A 265 25.21 -17.92 18.77
C ALA A 265 25.07 -16.46 18.30
N ALA A 266 24.53 -16.22 17.10
CA ALA A 266 24.36 -14.88 16.54
C ALA A 266 23.19 -14.09 17.15
N VAL A 267 22.28 -14.72 17.91
CA VAL A 267 21.08 -14.07 18.50
C VAL A 267 21.43 -12.81 19.29
N THR A 268 22.47 -12.88 20.14
CA THR A 268 22.90 -11.73 20.95
C THR A 268 23.38 -10.56 20.09
N ALA A 269 24.11 -10.85 19.02
CA ALA A 269 24.61 -9.82 18.09
C ALA A 269 23.46 -9.17 17.31
N VAL A 270 22.43 -9.94 16.93
CA VAL A 270 21.22 -9.40 16.28
C VAL A 270 20.48 -8.44 17.22
N VAL A 271 20.24 -8.82 18.47
CA VAL A 271 19.55 -7.93 19.42
C VAL A 271 20.38 -6.65 19.66
N ALA A 272 21.70 -6.78 19.76
CA ALA A 272 22.61 -5.65 19.92
C ALA A 272 22.68 -4.73 18.68
N SER A 273 22.33 -5.20 17.49
CA SER A 273 22.32 -4.37 16.28
C SER A 273 21.16 -3.38 16.23
N GLY A 274 20.17 -3.53 17.11
CA GLY A 274 18.95 -2.70 17.10
C GLY A 274 18.01 -2.98 15.92
N GLU A 275 18.24 -4.05 15.18
CA GLU A 275 17.32 -4.47 14.11
C GLU A 275 16.15 -5.24 14.74
N PRO A 276 14.89 -4.84 14.49
CA PRO A 276 13.74 -5.46 15.14
C PRO A 276 13.42 -6.85 14.58
N GLN A 277 13.94 -7.18 13.39
CA GLN A 277 13.65 -8.41 12.67
C GLN A 277 14.90 -8.92 11.96
N ALA A 278 15.16 -10.22 12.04
CA ALA A 278 16.26 -10.86 11.33
C ALA A 278 15.96 -12.31 10.94
N ALA A 279 16.63 -12.79 9.89
CA ALA A 279 16.77 -14.20 9.58
C ALA A 279 18.26 -14.56 9.64
N VAL A 280 18.58 -15.65 10.33
CA VAL A 280 19.94 -16.13 10.52
C VAL A 280 20.09 -17.52 9.90
N ARG A 281 21.05 -17.63 8.98
CA ARG A 281 21.39 -18.85 8.24
C ARG A 281 22.89 -19.08 8.30
N GLY A 282 23.35 -20.22 8.84
CA GLY A 282 24.78 -20.51 9.05
C GLY A 282 25.53 -19.43 9.84
N GLY A 283 24.85 -18.74 10.77
CA GLY A 283 25.38 -17.58 11.48
C GLY A 283 25.39 -16.26 10.70
N ALA A 284 25.08 -16.26 9.40
CA ALA A 284 24.94 -15.04 8.62
C ALA A 284 23.60 -14.36 8.90
N VAL A 285 23.64 -13.06 9.20
CA VAL A 285 22.47 -12.25 9.55
C VAL A 285 21.97 -11.48 8.34
N THR A 286 20.68 -11.62 8.06
CA THR A 286 19.96 -10.79 7.09
C THR A 286 18.74 -10.15 7.74
N VAL A 287 18.33 -8.98 7.24
CA VAL A 287 17.19 -8.23 7.77
C VAL A 287 16.20 -7.90 6.66
N PRO A 288 14.88 -7.88 6.95
CA PRO A 288 13.88 -7.64 5.94
C PRO A 288 13.83 -6.15 5.57
N ARG A 289 13.69 -5.87 4.27
CA ARG A 289 13.49 -4.56 3.68
C ARG A 289 12.43 -4.66 2.59
N LEU A 290 11.51 -3.71 2.54
CA LEU A 290 10.58 -3.60 1.43
C LEU A 290 11.36 -3.06 0.22
N ALA A 291 11.31 -3.78 -0.89
CA ALA A 291 11.99 -3.43 -2.14
C ALA A 291 10.99 -3.40 -3.28
N ARG A 292 11.23 -2.53 -4.28
CA ARG A 292 10.47 -2.56 -5.54
C ARG A 292 10.72 -3.89 -6.25
N ARG A 293 9.70 -4.43 -6.90
CA ARG A 293 9.87 -5.59 -7.76
C ARG A 293 10.74 -5.20 -8.97
N PRO A 294 11.83 -5.93 -9.26
CA PRO A 294 12.61 -5.68 -10.47
C PRO A 294 11.76 -5.92 -11.73
N ALA A 295 11.88 -5.04 -12.72
CA ALA A 295 11.24 -5.23 -14.01
C ALA A 295 11.72 -6.53 -14.69
N GLY A 296 10.83 -7.21 -15.41
CA GLY A 296 11.16 -8.42 -16.18
C GLY A 296 11.18 -9.73 -15.39
N ALA A 297 10.78 -9.75 -14.11
CA ALA A 297 10.59 -10.96 -13.32
C ALA A 297 9.21 -11.62 -13.55
N GLU A 298 8.69 -11.57 -14.78
CA GLU A 298 7.47 -12.26 -15.18
C GLU A 298 7.83 -13.65 -15.71
N ILE A 299 7.17 -14.68 -15.21
CA ILE A 299 7.20 -16.01 -15.82
C ILE A 299 5.93 -16.09 -16.69
N PRO A 300 5.97 -16.73 -17.86
CA PRO A 300 4.74 -17.04 -18.60
C PRO A 300 3.80 -17.85 -17.69
N GLY A 301 2.84 -17.18 -17.07
CA GLY A 301 1.81 -17.82 -16.27
C GLY A 301 1.00 -18.74 -17.17
N ARG A 302 0.51 -19.86 -16.62
CA ARG A 302 -0.44 -20.68 -17.35
C ARG A 302 -1.73 -19.86 -17.52
N PRO A 303 -2.23 -19.67 -18.75
CA PRO A 303 -3.46 -18.91 -18.96
C PRO A 303 -4.63 -19.59 -18.23
N LEU A 304 -5.57 -18.78 -17.75
CA LEU A 304 -6.81 -19.30 -17.20
C LEU A 304 -7.61 -19.98 -18.31
N ASP A 305 -8.11 -21.18 -18.04
CA ASP A 305 -8.93 -21.93 -18.98
C ASP A 305 -10.36 -21.36 -18.99
N PRO A 306 -10.84 -20.78 -20.11
CA PRO A 306 -12.20 -20.24 -20.19
C PRO A 306 -13.30 -21.28 -19.91
N ALA A 307 -13.05 -22.56 -20.23
CA ALA A 307 -14.00 -23.66 -20.04
C ALA A 307 -13.95 -24.28 -18.64
N GLY A 308 -12.90 -23.98 -17.86
CA GLY A 308 -12.76 -24.39 -16.48
C GLY A 308 -13.56 -23.53 -15.50
N THR A 309 -13.77 -24.07 -14.30
CA THR A 309 -14.42 -23.37 -13.18
C THR A 309 -13.39 -22.62 -12.35
N VAL A 310 -13.67 -21.36 -12.03
CA VAL A 310 -12.93 -20.57 -11.04
C VAL A 310 -13.74 -20.42 -9.76
N LEU A 311 -13.19 -20.89 -8.64
CA LEU A 311 -13.77 -20.72 -7.30
C LEU A 311 -13.32 -19.39 -6.70
N VAL A 312 -14.27 -18.51 -6.35
CA VAL A 312 -14.01 -17.27 -5.62
C VAL A 312 -14.66 -17.35 -4.24
N THR A 313 -13.86 -17.53 -3.19
CA THR A 313 -14.38 -17.51 -1.80
C THR A 313 -14.47 -16.08 -1.30
N GLY A 314 -15.51 -15.74 -0.55
CA GLY A 314 -15.84 -14.33 -0.33
C GLY A 314 -16.31 -13.64 -1.61
N GLY A 315 -16.77 -14.42 -2.60
CA GLY A 315 -17.06 -13.95 -3.97
C GLY A 315 -18.21 -12.96 -4.09
N THR A 316 -19.04 -12.81 -3.06
CA THR A 316 -20.09 -11.78 -2.98
C THR A 316 -19.68 -10.57 -2.13
N GLY A 317 -18.48 -10.56 -1.55
CA GLY A 317 -17.91 -9.37 -0.90
C GLY A 317 -17.34 -8.40 -1.92
N ALA A 318 -17.10 -7.14 -1.52
CA ALA A 318 -16.66 -6.06 -2.42
C ALA A 318 -15.52 -6.45 -3.37
N LEU A 319 -14.36 -6.89 -2.84
CA LEU A 319 -13.21 -7.30 -3.67
C LEU A 319 -13.47 -8.60 -4.45
N GLY A 320 -14.17 -9.56 -3.86
CA GLY A 320 -14.49 -10.83 -4.53
C GLY A 320 -15.39 -10.63 -5.75
N ALA A 321 -16.39 -9.75 -5.63
CA ALA A 321 -17.29 -9.38 -6.71
C ALA A 321 -16.55 -8.62 -7.83
N LEU A 322 -15.68 -7.67 -7.46
CA LEU A 322 -14.85 -6.92 -8.41
C LEU A 322 -13.95 -7.84 -9.23
N VAL A 323 -13.25 -8.76 -8.56
CA VAL A 323 -12.38 -9.75 -9.22
C VAL A 323 -13.20 -10.73 -10.07
N ALA A 324 -14.36 -11.17 -9.63
CA ALA A 324 -15.23 -12.05 -10.42
C ALA A 324 -15.64 -11.39 -11.75
N ARG A 325 -15.97 -10.09 -11.73
CA ARG A 325 -16.27 -9.30 -12.94
C ARG A 325 -15.05 -9.22 -13.86
N HIS A 326 -13.90 -8.89 -13.30
CA HIS A 326 -12.64 -8.81 -14.05
C HIS A 326 -12.26 -10.14 -14.73
N LEU A 327 -12.41 -11.25 -14.02
CA LEU A 327 -12.16 -12.60 -14.55
C LEU A 327 -13.09 -12.93 -15.73
N ALA A 328 -14.36 -12.55 -15.66
CA ALA A 328 -15.31 -12.77 -16.75
C ALA A 328 -15.04 -11.85 -17.96
N ALA A 329 -14.77 -10.57 -17.71
CA ALA A 329 -14.61 -9.55 -18.74
C ALA A 329 -13.25 -9.63 -19.46
N GLU A 330 -12.15 -9.69 -18.72
CA GLU A 330 -10.79 -9.57 -19.27
C GLU A 330 -10.12 -10.94 -19.50
N HIS A 331 -10.42 -11.93 -18.65
CA HIS A 331 -9.84 -13.29 -18.76
C HIS A 331 -10.77 -14.30 -19.43
N GLY A 332 -11.99 -13.89 -19.80
CA GLY A 332 -12.95 -14.72 -20.53
C GLY A 332 -13.44 -15.95 -19.75
N VAL A 333 -13.32 -15.97 -18.42
CA VAL A 333 -13.77 -17.08 -17.57
C VAL A 333 -15.28 -17.27 -17.72
N ARG A 334 -15.72 -18.49 -18.05
CA ARG A 334 -17.14 -18.78 -18.30
C ARG A 334 -17.88 -19.45 -17.14
N HIS A 335 -17.16 -20.02 -16.18
CA HIS A 335 -17.76 -20.73 -15.06
C HIS A 335 -17.21 -20.18 -13.74
N LEU A 336 -18.05 -19.47 -12.99
CA LEU A 336 -17.69 -18.87 -11.71
C LEU A 336 -18.47 -19.54 -10.58
N LEU A 337 -17.75 -20.04 -9.57
CA LEU A 337 -18.33 -20.55 -8.34
C LEU A 337 -18.06 -19.56 -7.21
N LEU A 338 -19.09 -18.81 -6.80
CA LEU A 338 -18.99 -17.76 -5.79
C LEU A 338 -19.44 -18.32 -4.43
N ALA A 339 -18.49 -18.56 -3.53
CA ALA A 339 -18.75 -19.18 -2.23
C ALA A 339 -18.66 -18.18 -1.09
N GLY A 340 -19.63 -18.23 -0.17
CA GLY A 340 -19.59 -17.46 1.08
C GLY A 340 -20.76 -17.82 1.99
N ARG A 341 -20.66 -17.50 3.28
CA ARG A 341 -21.66 -17.94 4.29
C ARG A 341 -23.11 -17.53 3.98
N ARG A 342 -23.31 -16.32 3.47
CA ARG A 342 -24.64 -15.80 3.08
C ARG A 342 -25.14 -16.38 1.75
N GLY A 343 -24.24 -16.87 0.90
CA GLY A 343 -24.61 -17.44 -0.40
C GLY A 343 -25.48 -16.50 -1.24
N PRO A 344 -26.56 -17.02 -1.86
CA PRO A 344 -27.52 -16.22 -2.63
C PRO A 344 -28.20 -15.09 -1.86
N ASP A 345 -28.26 -15.19 -0.51
CA ASP A 345 -28.87 -14.17 0.36
C ASP A 345 -27.91 -13.02 0.69
N ALA A 346 -26.71 -12.99 0.09
CA ALA A 346 -25.80 -11.85 0.24
C ALA A 346 -26.31 -10.63 -0.53
N ASP A 347 -26.18 -9.45 0.07
CA ASP A 347 -26.50 -8.18 -0.58
C ASP A 347 -25.76 -8.04 -1.91
N GLY A 348 -26.45 -7.71 -2.99
CA GLY A 348 -25.84 -7.55 -4.32
C GLY A 348 -25.59 -8.85 -5.10
N ALA A 349 -25.91 -10.03 -4.54
CA ALA A 349 -25.58 -11.32 -5.19
C ALA A 349 -26.37 -11.55 -6.49
N ALA A 350 -27.65 -11.17 -6.52
CA ALA A 350 -28.48 -11.33 -7.71
C ALA A 350 -28.05 -10.38 -8.85
N GLU A 351 -27.72 -9.13 -8.50
CA GLU A 351 -27.15 -8.15 -9.43
C GLU A 351 -25.81 -8.64 -9.98
N LEU A 352 -24.92 -9.15 -9.11
CA LEU A 352 -23.63 -9.70 -9.53
C LEU A 352 -23.79 -10.87 -10.51
N VAL A 353 -24.72 -11.80 -10.27
CA VAL A 353 -24.99 -12.91 -11.21
C VAL A 353 -25.48 -12.39 -12.56
N THR A 354 -26.35 -11.39 -12.56
CA THR A 354 -26.88 -10.77 -13.78
C THR A 354 -25.77 -10.10 -14.58
N ASP A 355 -24.89 -9.37 -13.90
CA ASP A 355 -23.78 -8.66 -14.55
C ASP A 355 -22.74 -9.65 -15.12
N LEU A 356 -22.43 -10.72 -14.39
CA LEU A 356 -21.54 -11.77 -14.89
C LEU A 356 -22.13 -12.49 -16.12
N ALA A 357 -23.45 -12.70 -16.15
CA ALA A 357 -24.15 -13.24 -17.30
C ALA A 357 -24.07 -12.29 -18.52
N ALA A 358 -24.10 -10.97 -18.31
CA ALA A 358 -23.91 -9.98 -19.38
C ALA A 358 -22.50 -10.05 -20.00
N HIS A 359 -21.49 -10.48 -19.23
CA HIS A 359 -20.13 -10.79 -19.73
C HIS A 359 -19.99 -12.21 -20.28
N GLY A 360 -21.08 -12.98 -20.36
CA GLY A 360 -21.10 -14.35 -20.88
C GLY A 360 -20.54 -15.39 -19.92
N ALA A 361 -20.54 -15.11 -18.61
CA ALA A 361 -20.15 -16.06 -17.57
C ALA A 361 -21.38 -16.62 -16.84
N ARG A 362 -21.37 -17.92 -16.55
CA ARG A 362 -22.33 -18.56 -15.66
C ARG A 362 -21.80 -18.54 -14.23
N ALA A 363 -22.44 -17.74 -13.38
CA ALA A 363 -22.13 -17.67 -11.96
C ALA A 363 -23.06 -18.57 -11.13
N THR A 364 -22.49 -19.39 -10.26
CA THR A 364 -23.21 -20.17 -9.25
C THR A 364 -22.84 -19.63 -7.87
N VAL A 365 -23.81 -19.09 -7.14
CA VAL A 365 -23.60 -18.57 -5.78
C VAL A 365 -24.00 -19.65 -4.78
N VAL A 366 -23.10 -20.00 -3.86
CA VAL A 366 -23.33 -21.08 -2.88
C VAL A 366 -23.09 -20.59 -1.46
N ALA A 367 -24.07 -20.86 -0.59
CA ALA A 367 -23.92 -20.72 0.85
C ALA A 367 -22.94 -21.79 1.35
N CYS A 368 -21.73 -21.38 1.71
CA CYS A 368 -20.69 -22.29 2.19
C CYS A 368 -19.76 -21.54 3.16
N ASP A 369 -19.57 -22.09 4.36
CA ASP A 369 -18.42 -21.72 5.20
C ASP A 369 -17.21 -22.51 4.73
N VAL A 370 -16.28 -21.86 4.06
CA VAL A 370 -15.07 -22.52 3.52
C VAL A 370 -14.08 -22.93 4.62
N ALA A 371 -14.28 -22.46 5.86
CA ALA A 371 -13.54 -22.94 7.02
C ALA A 371 -14.11 -24.27 7.55
N ASP A 372 -15.30 -24.70 7.13
CA ASP A 372 -15.80 -26.05 7.37
C ASP A 372 -15.29 -26.96 6.27
N ARG A 373 -14.40 -27.90 6.64
CA ARG A 373 -13.78 -28.82 5.70
C ARG A 373 -14.81 -29.68 4.96
N GLY A 374 -15.81 -30.21 5.66
CA GLY A 374 -16.81 -31.10 5.07
C GLY A 374 -17.69 -30.34 4.08
N ALA A 375 -18.13 -29.13 4.46
CA ALA A 375 -18.90 -28.28 3.55
C ALA A 375 -18.12 -27.90 2.28
N LEU A 376 -16.81 -27.63 2.41
CA LEU A 376 -15.94 -27.34 1.28
C LEU A 376 -15.71 -28.58 0.40
N GLU A 377 -15.52 -29.76 0.99
CA GLU A 377 -15.41 -31.02 0.26
C GLU A 377 -16.67 -31.29 -0.57
N ASP A 378 -17.85 -31.16 0.04
CA ASP A 378 -19.13 -31.27 -0.66
C ASP A 378 -19.29 -30.24 -1.77
N LEU A 379 -18.83 -29.00 -1.56
CA LEU A 379 -18.84 -27.95 -2.58
C LEU A 379 -17.96 -28.33 -3.78
N LEU A 380 -16.75 -28.82 -3.52
CA LEU A 380 -15.78 -29.19 -4.55
C LEU A 380 -16.20 -30.45 -5.32
N ALA A 381 -16.92 -31.37 -4.68
CA ALA A 381 -17.48 -32.57 -5.30
C ALA A 381 -18.64 -32.27 -6.27
N ARG A 382 -19.34 -31.14 -6.10
CA ARG A 382 -20.44 -30.71 -6.99
C ARG A 382 -19.97 -30.04 -8.28
N ILE A 383 -18.66 -29.79 -8.44
CA ILE A 383 -18.13 -29.17 -9.66
C ILE A 383 -18.19 -30.19 -10.81
N PRO A 384 -18.85 -29.88 -11.94
CA PRO A 384 -18.98 -30.80 -13.07
C PRO A 384 -17.63 -31.21 -13.66
N ALA A 385 -17.51 -32.47 -14.09
CA ALA A 385 -16.30 -32.99 -14.70
C ALA A 385 -16.02 -32.35 -16.07
N GLU A 386 -17.06 -31.89 -16.77
CA GLU A 386 -16.97 -31.19 -18.05
C GLU A 386 -16.37 -29.77 -17.92
N HIS A 387 -16.47 -29.19 -16.72
CA HIS A 387 -15.99 -27.85 -16.38
C HIS A 387 -15.18 -27.90 -15.08
N PRO A 388 -14.01 -28.59 -15.08
CA PRO A 388 -13.27 -28.88 -13.86
C PRO A 388 -12.78 -27.60 -13.18
N LEU A 389 -12.52 -27.67 -11.87
CA LEU A 389 -11.89 -26.56 -11.15
C LEU A 389 -10.47 -26.31 -11.67
N THR A 390 -10.21 -25.13 -12.21
CA THR A 390 -8.90 -24.75 -12.78
C THR A 390 -8.24 -23.57 -12.06
N ALA A 391 -8.98 -22.82 -11.24
CA ALA A 391 -8.37 -21.79 -10.39
C ALA A 391 -9.15 -21.53 -9.10
N VAL A 392 -8.44 -21.02 -8.10
CA VAL A 392 -8.99 -20.59 -6.82
C VAL A 392 -8.56 -19.15 -6.54
N VAL A 393 -9.50 -18.31 -6.15
CA VAL A 393 -9.27 -16.97 -5.60
C VAL A 393 -9.87 -16.91 -4.20
N HIS A 394 -9.01 -16.83 -3.19
CA HIS A 394 -9.41 -16.76 -1.80
C HIS A 394 -9.47 -15.31 -1.31
N ALA A 395 -10.65 -14.70 -1.41
CA ALA A 395 -10.94 -13.33 -0.96
C ALA A 395 -11.78 -13.25 0.32
N ALA A 396 -11.96 -14.38 1.03
CA ALA A 396 -12.71 -14.40 2.28
C ALA A 396 -11.89 -13.74 3.41
N GLY A 397 -12.58 -12.98 4.25
CA GLY A 397 -11.94 -12.30 5.37
C GLY A 397 -12.92 -11.47 6.17
N VAL A 398 -12.58 -11.25 7.44
CA VAL A 398 -13.28 -10.34 8.35
C VAL A 398 -12.24 -9.59 9.18
N LEU A 399 -12.63 -8.44 9.71
CA LEU A 399 -11.87 -7.69 10.71
C LEU A 399 -12.52 -7.85 12.08
N ASP A 400 -11.67 -8.00 13.11
CA ASP A 400 -12.02 -7.98 14.53
C ASP A 400 -10.85 -7.34 15.29
N ASP A 401 -10.68 -6.04 15.04
CA ASP A 401 -9.50 -5.27 15.43
C ASP A 401 -9.46 -4.98 16.95
N GLY A 402 -8.26 -4.91 17.48
CA GLY A 402 -7.94 -4.61 18.87
C GLY A 402 -6.42 -4.48 19.06
N VAL A 403 -6.01 -3.49 19.85
CA VAL A 403 -4.61 -3.36 20.31
C VAL A 403 -4.19 -4.59 21.10
N VAL A 404 -2.89 -4.89 21.12
CA VAL A 404 -2.33 -6.09 21.75
C VAL A 404 -2.85 -6.30 23.18
N PRO A 405 -2.92 -5.29 24.08
CA PRO A 405 -3.46 -5.49 25.43
C PRO A 405 -4.95 -5.87 25.49
N ALA A 406 -5.73 -5.53 24.47
CA ALA A 406 -7.18 -5.77 24.42
C ALA A 406 -7.57 -7.00 23.57
N LEU A 407 -6.60 -7.61 22.88
CA LEU A 407 -6.83 -8.76 22.02
C LEU A 407 -7.00 -10.03 22.87
N ASN A 408 -7.86 -10.94 22.43
CA ASN A 408 -8.10 -12.21 23.11
C ASN A 408 -8.28 -13.36 22.11
N ALA A 409 -8.31 -14.59 22.61
CA ALA A 409 -8.42 -15.80 21.80
C ALA A 409 -9.67 -15.81 20.90
N ALA A 410 -10.81 -15.28 21.36
CA ALA A 410 -12.03 -15.25 20.56
C ALA A 410 -11.92 -14.29 19.36
N ARG A 411 -11.28 -13.13 19.54
CA ARG A 411 -11.02 -12.18 18.45
C ARG A 411 -10.02 -12.74 17.43
N LEU A 412 -8.99 -13.45 17.90
CA LEU A 412 -8.10 -14.22 17.01
C LEU A 412 -8.88 -15.29 16.23
N ASP A 413 -9.79 -16.00 16.89
CA ASP A 413 -10.60 -17.05 16.27
C ASP A 413 -11.43 -16.53 15.09
N THR A 414 -12.08 -15.38 15.30
CA THR A 414 -12.90 -14.68 14.31
C THR A 414 -12.14 -14.40 13.01
N VAL A 415 -10.89 -13.93 13.10
CA VAL A 415 -10.10 -13.52 11.91
C VAL A 415 -9.35 -14.69 11.26
N PHE A 416 -8.92 -15.68 12.03
CA PHE A 416 -8.23 -16.86 11.50
C PHE A 416 -9.17 -17.74 10.68
N ARG A 417 -10.40 -17.96 11.16
CA ARG A 417 -11.35 -18.92 10.55
C ARG A 417 -11.57 -18.68 9.04
N PRO A 418 -12.00 -17.48 8.58
CA PRO A 418 -12.25 -17.27 7.15
C PRO A 418 -10.98 -17.07 6.31
N LYS A 419 -9.80 -17.03 6.92
CA LYS A 419 -8.49 -16.84 6.24
C LYS A 419 -7.62 -18.08 6.35
N ALA A 420 -6.94 -18.26 7.48
CA ALA A 420 -5.94 -19.30 7.67
C ALA A 420 -6.53 -20.72 7.54
N ASP A 421 -7.62 -21.02 8.25
CA ASP A 421 -8.24 -22.36 8.19
C ASP A 421 -8.81 -22.65 6.80
N ALA A 422 -9.55 -21.69 6.24
CA ALA A 422 -10.15 -21.81 4.93
C ALA A 422 -9.09 -22.04 3.83
N ALA A 423 -8.02 -21.25 3.84
CA ALA A 423 -6.92 -21.40 2.89
C ALA A 423 -6.20 -22.73 3.03
N TRP A 424 -6.05 -23.24 4.26
CA TRP A 424 -5.48 -24.57 4.50
C TRP A 424 -6.37 -25.69 3.95
N HIS A 425 -7.68 -25.64 4.19
CA HIS A 425 -8.61 -26.62 3.62
C HIS A 425 -8.63 -26.56 2.09
N LEU A 426 -8.63 -25.36 1.50
CA LEU A 426 -8.48 -25.17 0.07
C LEU A 426 -7.18 -25.79 -0.43
N HIS A 427 -6.06 -25.60 0.29
CA HIS A 427 -4.78 -26.19 -0.09
C HIS A 427 -4.84 -27.71 -0.16
N GLU A 428 -5.33 -28.36 0.90
CA GLU A 428 -5.38 -29.82 0.99
C GLU A 428 -6.37 -30.43 0.00
N LEU A 429 -7.59 -29.88 -0.11
CA LEU A 429 -8.65 -30.44 -0.96
C LEU A 429 -8.46 -30.16 -2.46
N THR A 430 -7.52 -29.27 -2.83
CA THR A 430 -7.20 -28.96 -4.22
C THR A 430 -5.77 -29.34 -4.62
N ARG A 431 -5.03 -30.03 -3.75
CA ARG A 431 -3.63 -30.41 -3.97
C ARG A 431 -3.42 -31.19 -5.27
N GLU A 432 -4.28 -32.16 -5.53
CA GLU A 432 -4.21 -33.06 -6.69
C GLU A 432 -4.98 -32.52 -7.91
N ARG A 433 -5.51 -31.29 -7.84
CA ARG A 433 -6.21 -30.66 -8.96
C ARG A 433 -5.23 -29.87 -9.82
N ASP A 434 -5.39 -29.97 -11.13
CA ASP A 434 -4.56 -29.28 -12.12
C ASP A 434 -4.92 -27.79 -12.22
N LEU A 435 -4.64 -27.03 -11.16
CA LEU A 435 -4.90 -25.61 -11.11
C LEU A 435 -3.88 -24.82 -11.95
N ALA A 436 -4.37 -23.82 -12.68
CA ALA A 436 -3.54 -22.79 -13.29
C ALA A 436 -3.17 -21.68 -12.29
N ALA A 437 -4.06 -21.38 -11.34
CA ALA A 437 -3.86 -20.32 -10.34
C ALA A 437 -4.45 -20.66 -8.97
N PHE A 438 -3.78 -20.21 -7.92
CA PHE A 438 -4.24 -20.25 -6.53
C PHE A 438 -3.88 -18.92 -5.87
N VAL A 439 -4.81 -17.98 -5.86
CA VAL A 439 -4.58 -16.60 -5.42
C VAL A 439 -5.11 -16.42 -4.00
N LEU A 440 -4.27 -15.92 -3.10
CA LEU A 440 -4.61 -15.63 -1.71
C LEU A 440 -4.65 -14.11 -1.51
N PHE A 441 -5.81 -13.57 -1.08
CA PHE A 441 -5.92 -12.17 -0.72
C PHE A 441 -5.43 -11.98 0.71
N SER A 442 -4.15 -11.65 0.80
CA SER A 442 -3.46 -11.27 2.03
C SER A 442 -3.61 -9.76 2.28
N SER A 443 -2.84 -9.20 3.21
CA SER A 443 -2.81 -7.78 3.49
C SER A 443 -1.42 -7.31 3.91
N ALA A 444 -1.06 -6.11 3.48
CA ALA A 444 0.15 -5.42 3.91
C ALA A 444 0.25 -5.29 5.45
N ALA A 445 -0.85 -5.40 6.20
CA ALA A 445 -0.82 -5.46 7.66
C ALA A 445 0.03 -6.63 8.20
N GLY A 446 0.03 -7.80 7.54
CA GLY A 446 0.89 -8.94 7.90
C GLY A 446 2.36 -8.75 7.53
N THR A 447 2.64 -7.84 6.60
CA THR A 447 3.99 -7.56 6.09
C THR A 447 4.66 -6.39 6.83
N VAL A 448 3.96 -5.25 6.91
CA VAL A 448 4.47 -3.99 7.45
C VAL A 448 4.17 -3.85 8.95
N GLY A 449 3.17 -4.58 9.45
CA GLY A 449 2.59 -4.33 10.76
C GLY A 449 1.53 -3.23 10.70
N SER A 450 0.51 -3.35 11.52
CA SER A 450 -0.53 -2.32 11.68
C SER A 450 -1.02 -2.32 13.13
N PRO A 451 -0.90 -1.19 13.85
CA PRO A 451 -1.40 -1.07 15.22
C PRO A 451 -2.89 -1.41 15.31
N GLY A 452 -3.27 -2.19 16.32
CA GLY A 452 -4.65 -2.62 16.52
C GLY A 452 -5.09 -3.78 15.62
N GLN A 453 -4.20 -4.32 14.78
CA GLN A 453 -4.58 -5.36 13.81
C GLN A 453 -3.75 -6.65 13.97
N ALA A 454 -3.22 -6.93 15.15
CA ALA A 454 -2.28 -8.04 15.35
C ALA A 454 -2.89 -9.40 14.96
N GLY A 455 -4.16 -9.66 15.27
CA GLY A 455 -4.85 -10.88 14.85
C GLY A 455 -5.03 -10.99 13.34
N TYR A 456 -5.43 -9.89 12.69
CA TYR A 456 -5.58 -9.82 11.24
C TYR A 456 -4.24 -9.96 10.52
N ALA A 457 -3.19 -9.30 11.01
CA ALA A 457 -1.83 -9.41 10.52
C ALA A 457 -1.31 -10.85 10.59
N ALA A 458 -1.56 -11.55 11.71
CA ALA A 458 -1.21 -12.95 11.87
C ALA A 458 -1.91 -13.87 10.85
N ALA A 459 -3.22 -13.71 10.67
CA ALA A 459 -3.99 -14.52 9.72
C ALA A 459 -3.54 -14.30 8.27
N ASN A 460 -3.14 -13.07 7.90
CA ASN A 460 -2.62 -12.77 6.56
C ASN A 460 -1.18 -13.27 6.35
N ALA A 461 -0.31 -13.15 7.35
CA ALA A 461 1.04 -13.69 7.27
C ALA A 461 1.06 -15.24 7.15
N PHE A 462 0.06 -15.93 7.72
CA PHE A 462 -0.18 -17.35 7.44
C PHE A 462 -0.42 -17.62 5.95
N LEU A 463 -1.23 -16.78 5.28
CA LEU A 463 -1.50 -16.92 3.84
C LEU A 463 -0.22 -16.72 3.01
N ASP A 464 0.60 -15.74 3.40
CA ASP A 464 1.90 -15.49 2.76
C ASP A 464 2.80 -16.74 2.89
N GLY A 465 2.85 -17.34 4.08
CA GLY A 465 3.56 -18.59 4.33
C GLY A 465 3.02 -19.77 3.51
N LEU A 466 1.71 -19.93 3.43
CA LEU A 466 1.07 -20.99 2.65
C LEU A 466 1.39 -20.88 1.15
N ALA A 467 1.51 -19.66 0.61
CA ALA A 467 1.90 -19.46 -0.78
C ALA A 467 3.32 -20.00 -1.05
N HIS A 468 4.27 -19.76 -0.15
CA HIS A 468 5.61 -20.34 -0.25
C HIS A 468 5.59 -21.87 -0.15
N VAL A 469 4.84 -22.43 0.80
CA VAL A 469 4.70 -23.90 0.97
C VAL A 469 4.16 -24.56 -0.29
N ARG A 470 3.12 -23.97 -0.92
CA ARG A 470 2.58 -24.49 -2.18
C ARG A 470 3.60 -24.44 -3.32
N ARG A 471 4.31 -23.32 -3.47
CA ARG A 471 5.34 -23.15 -4.51
C ARG A 471 6.50 -24.13 -4.34
N ALA A 472 6.95 -24.36 -3.12
CA ALA A 472 7.99 -25.36 -2.81
C ALA A 472 7.58 -26.79 -3.19
N GLN A 473 6.27 -27.07 -3.25
CA GLN A 473 5.69 -28.34 -3.69
C GLN A 473 5.41 -28.39 -5.20
N GLY A 474 5.82 -27.37 -5.96
CA GLY A 474 5.55 -27.25 -7.40
C GLY A 474 4.11 -26.87 -7.74
N LEU A 475 3.29 -26.48 -6.75
CA LEU A 475 1.91 -26.09 -6.94
C LEU A 475 1.80 -24.57 -7.20
N PRO A 476 0.84 -24.11 -8.01
CA PRO A 476 0.61 -22.68 -8.19
C PRO A 476 0.17 -22.06 -6.85
N ALA A 477 0.71 -20.87 -6.57
CA ALA A 477 0.23 -19.98 -5.52
C ALA A 477 0.76 -18.55 -5.69
N VAL A 478 -0.05 -17.56 -5.34
CA VAL A 478 0.42 -16.19 -5.11
C VAL A 478 -0.40 -15.57 -3.99
N ALA A 479 0.27 -15.05 -2.97
CA ALA A 479 -0.34 -14.20 -1.96
C ALA A 479 -0.15 -12.73 -2.35
N LEU A 480 -1.24 -11.98 -2.36
CA LEU A 480 -1.25 -10.55 -2.65
C LEU A 480 -1.52 -9.82 -1.33
N ALA A 481 -0.45 -9.32 -0.70
CA ALA A 481 -0.49 -8.57 0.54
C ALA A 481 -0.92 -7.12 0.27
N TRP A 482 -2.22 -6.94 0.03
CA TRP A 482 -2.81 -5.67 -0.40
C TRP A 482 -2.65 -4.54 0.62
N GLY A 483 -2.26 -3.36 0.12
CA GLY A 483 -2.56 -2.08 0.75
C GLY A 483 -4.06 -1.77 0.72
N ALA A 484 -4.45 -0.60 1.25
CA ALA A 484 -5.86 -0.20 1.23
C ALA A 484 -6.38 0.01 -0.20
N TRP A 485 -7.62 -0.39 -0.46
CA TRP A 485 -8.35 -0.09 -1.70
C TRP A 485 -9.31 1.08 -1.47
N GLN A 486 -9.60 1.84 -2.51
CA GLN A 486 -10.63 2.86 -2.48
C GLN A 486 -12.02 2.22 -2.35
N ALA A 487 -12.93 2.93 -1.69
CA ALA A 487 -14.32 2.51 -1.50
C ALA A 487 -15.11 2.65 -2.82
N GLY A 488 -15.33 1.54 -3.52
CA GLY A 488 -16.01 1.49 -4.81
C GLY A 488 -17.54 1.33 -4.73
N GLY A 489 -18.21 2.08 -3.86
CA GLY A 489 -19.68 2.03 -3.70
C GLY A 489 -20.26 0.74 -3.08
N THR A 490 -19.48 -0.33 -2.96
CA THR A 490 -19.85 -1.57 -2.27
C THR A 490 -19.12 -1.65 -0.94
N ALA A 491 -19.85 -1.77 0.18
CA ALA A 491 -19.27 -1.76 1.52
C ALA A 491 -18.24 -2.90 1.73
N GLY A 492 -16.96 -2.55 1.88
CA GLY A 492 -15.83 -3.45 2.10
C GLY A 492 -15.11 -3.20 3.43
N MET A 493 -14.03 -3.94 3.68
CA MET A 493 -13.24 -3.79 4.92
C MET A 493 -12.63 -2.40 5.09
N ALA A 494 -12.26 -1.73 3.99
CA ALA A 494 -11.73 -0.36 3.99
C ALA A 494 -12.77 0.71 4.40
N ASP A 495 -14.06 0.38 4.34
CA ASP A 495 -15.15 1.29 4.72
C ASP A 495 -15.38 1.36 6.23
N ARG A 496 -14.82 0.40 6.98
CA ARG A 496 -14.82 0.44 8.44
C ARG A 496 -13.82 1.45 9.03
N LEU A 497 -12.88 1.94 8.21
CA LEU A 497 -11.99 3.03 8.59
C LEU A 497 -12.76 4.35 8.49
N GLY A 498 -12.76 5.14 9.56
CA GLY A 498 -13.30 6.51 9.49
C GLY A 498 -12.43 7.41 8.61
N ASP A 499 -12.97 8.55 8.16
CA ASP A 499 -12.24 9.51 7.34
C ASP A 499 -10.90 9.93 7.98
N ALA A 500 -10.90 10.14 9.31
CA ALA A 500 -9.72 10.47 10.09
C ALA A 500 -8.62 9.37 10.07
N ASP A 501 -9.00 8.10 10.02
CA ASP A 501 -8.04 6.99 9.93
C ASP A 501 -7.40 6.93 8.54
N ARG A 502 -8.19 7.17 7.48
CA ARG A 502 -7.70 7.25 6.10
C ARG A 502 -6.74 8.43 5.91
N GLU A 503 -7.07 9.59 6.45
CA GLU A 503 -6.17 10.77 6.43
C GLU A 503 -4.89 10.53 7.23
N ARG A 504 -4.95 9.80 8.35
CA ARG A 504 -3.75 9.42 9.12
C ARG A 504 -2.83 8.49 8.32
N LEU A 505 -3.39 7.49 7.63
CA LEU A 505 -2.64 6.60 6.74
C LEU A 505 -2.02 7.36 5.57
N ALA A 506 -2.79 8.23 4.92
CA ALA A 506 -2.30 9.05 3.81
C ALA A 506 -1.15 9.97 4.23
N ARG A 507 -1.22 10.59 5.42
CA ARG A 507 -0.11 11.39 5.98
C ARG A 507 1.14 10.58 6.28
N ARG A 508 1.01 9.28 6.52
CA ARG A 508 2.13 8.33 6.66
C ARG A 508 2.62 7.78 5.31
N GLY A 509 2.06 8.27 4.21
CA GLY A 509 2.43 7.87 2.85
C GLY A 509 1.67 6.66 2.32
N PHE A 510 0.75 6.05 3.08
CA PHE A 510 -0.06 4.92 2.63
C PHE A 510 -1.35 5.43 2.00
N ARG A 511 -1.43 5.39 0.67
CA ARG A 511 -2.60 5.81 -0.09
C ARG A 511 -3.45 4.61 -0.48
N ALA A 512 -4.73 4.86 -0.72
CA ALA A 512 -5.63 3.84 -1.25
C ALA A 512 -5.36 3.61 -2.75
N LEU A 513 -5.39 2.35 -3.17
CA LEU A 513 -5.36 1.91 -4.57
C LEU A 513 -6.72 2.16 -5.22
N SER A 514 -6.72 2.63 -6.46
CA SER A 514 -7.93 2.63 -7.28
C SER A 514 -8.33 1.19 -7.64
N GLU A 515 -9.59 0.97 -8.04
CA GLU A 515 -10.03 -0.34 -8.52
C GLU A 515 -9.27 -0.77 -9.78
N GLU A 516 -9.01 0.18 -10.69
CA GLU A 516 -8.23 -0.03 -11.91
C GLU A 516 -6.80 -0.50 -11.60
N ASP A 517 -6.09 0.23 -10.72
CA ASP A 517 -4.74 -0.16 -10.29
C ASP A 517 -4.76 -1.53 -9.60
N GLY A 518 -5.74 -1.76 -8.73
CA GLY A 518 -5.88 -3.01 -7.98
C GLY A 518 -6.11 -4.22 -8.89
N LEU A 519 -6.95 -4.10 -9.92
CA LEU A 519 -7.17 -5.17 -10.90
C LEU A 519 -5.96 -5.39 -11.80
N ALA A 520 -5.28 -4.32 -12.21
CA ALA A 520 -4.03 -4.46 -12.97
C ALA A 520 -2.91 -5.14 -12.15
N LEU A 521 -2.85 -4.85 -10.85
CA LEU A 521 -1.95 -5.52 -9.90
C LEU A 521 -2.33 -6.98 -9.66
N PHE A 522 -3.62 -7.32 -9.68
CA PHE A 522 -4.09 -8.70 -9.62
C PHE A 522 -3.58 -9.49 -10.84
N ASP A 523 -3.67 -8.91 -12.04
CA ASP A 523 -3.15 -9.52 -13.27
C ASP A 523 -1.63 -9.70 -13.24
N ALA A 524 -0.90 -8.71 -12.71
CA ALA A 524 0.54 -8.83 -12.49
C ALA A 524 0.88 -9.97 -11.50
N GLY A 525 0.03 -10.20 -10.50
CA GLY A 525 0.12 -11.31 -9.56
C GLY A 525 -0.05 -12.67 -10.21
N LEU A 526 -1.00 -12.83 -11.14
CA LEU A 526 -1.22 -14.08 -11.88
C LEU A 526 0.01 -14.50 -12.71
N ARG A 527 0.85 -13.55 -13.13
CA ARG A 527 2.08 -13.78 -13.91
C ARG A 527 3.35 -13.77 -13.05
N SER A 528 3.21 -13.73 -11.73
CA SER A 528 4.34 -13.57 -10.83
C SER A 528 5.12 -14.87 -10.60
N ALA A 529 6.45 -14.74 -10.65
CA ALA A 529 7.38 -15.75 -10.15
C ALA A 529 7.39 -15.81 -8.61
N ASP A 530 7.18 -14.66 -7.97
CA ASP A 530 7.22 -14.52 -6.52
C ASP A 530 5.97 -15.15 -5.88
N ALA A 531 6.17 -15.89 -4.78
CA ALA A 531 5.07 -16.46 -4.01
C ALA A 531 4.23 -15.39 -3.29
N VAL A 532 4.86 -14.26 -2.93
CA VAL A 532 4.21 -13.15 -2.21
C VAL A 532 4.57 -11.83 -2.87
N LEU A 533 3.56 -11.04 -3.20
CA LEU A 533 3.71 -9.66 -3.63
C LEU A 533 2.99 -8.73 -2.64
N VAL A 534 3.49 -7.51 -2.51
CA VAL A 534 2.92 -6.47 -1.65
C VAL A 534 2.44 -5.31 -2.52
N PRO A 535 1.27 -5.44 -3.18
CA PRO A 535 0.67 -4.38 -3.98
C PRO A 535 0.17 -3.24 -3.07
N MET A 536 0.80 -2.07 -3.15
CA MET A 536 0.45 -0.91 -2.33
C MET A 536 0.78 0.42 -3.01
N ASN A 537 -0.01 1.46 -2.72
CA ASN A 537 0.31 2.82 -3.12
C ASN A 537 1.04 3.55 -1.99
N LEU A 538 2.37 3.47 -2.02
CA LEU A 538 3.25 4.02 -0.99
C LEU A 538 4.00 5.25 -1.51
N ASP A 539 3.84 6.40 -0.86
CA ASP A 539 4.71 7.56 -1.08
C ASP A 539 6.13 7.26 -0.62
N ARG A 540 7.14 7.79 -1.32
CA ARG A 540 8.53 7.56 -0.92
C ARG A 540 8.75 8.10 0.51
N PRO A 541 9.20 7.26 1.45
CA PRO A 541 9.46 7.71 2.81
C PRO A 541 10.58 8.75 2.83
N ALA A 542 10.47 9.73 3.71
CA ALA A 542 11.43 10.82 3.88
C ALA A 542 11.58 11.20 5.36
N GLY A 543 12.74 11.74 5.73
CA GLY A 543 13.07 12.17 7.09
C GLY A 543 13.94 11.18 7.87
N GLU A 544 14.30 11.52 9.11
CA GLU A 544 15.24 10.74 9.94
C GLU A 544 14.59 9.50 10.60
N ALA A 545 13.26 9.48 10.72
CA ALA A 545 12.52 8.41 11.43
C ALA A 545 11.82 7.42 10.48
N VAL A 546 12.54 6.92 9.46
CA VAL A 546 11.98 5.92 8.53
C VAL A 546 11.94 4.53 9.19
N PRO A 547 10.78 3.84 9.20
CA PRO A 547 10.67 2.48 9.74
C PRO A 547 11.71 1.54 9.13
N PRO A 548 12.35 0.64 9.90
CA PRO A 548 13.42 -0.24 9.41
C PRO A 548 13.11 -0.95 8.10
N LEU A 549 11.89 -1.47 7.96
CA LEU A 549 11.42 -2.15 6.76
C LEU A 549 11.45 -1.24 5.51
N LEU A 550 11.18 0.05 5.66
CA LEU A 550 11.06 1.00 4.54
C LEU A 550 12.38 1.71 4.20
N ARG A 551 13.46 1.47 4.95
CA ARG A 551 14.75 2.17 4.77
C ARG A 551 15.35 2.00 3.37
N ALA A 552 15.11 0.88 2.69
CA ALA A 552 15.56 0.66 1.32
C ALA A 552 14.82 1.51 0.26
N LEU A 553 13.69 2.13 0.64
CA LEU A 553 12.89 3.01 -0.23
C LEU A 553 13.08 4.50 0.10
N ALA A 554 13.79 4.82 1.19
CA ALA A 554 14.09 6.18 1.61
C ALA A 554 15.07 6.86 0.66
N ARG A 555 15.00 8.19 0.59
CA ARG A 555 15.94 9.02 -0.17
C ARG A 555 17.19 9.36 0.62
#